data_AF-A0A2V7NYL3-F1
#
_entry.id   AF-A0A2V7NYL3-F1
#
_cell.length_a   1.000
_cell.length_b   1.000
_cell.length_c   1.000
_cell.angle_alpha   90.00
_cell.angle_beta   90.00
_cell.angle_gamma   90.00
#
_symmetry.space_group_name_H-M   'P 1'
#
loop_
_entity.id
_entity.type
_entity.pdbx_description
1 polymer ?
#
loop_
_entity_poly.entity_id
_entity_poly.type
_entity_poly.pdbx_seq_one_letter_code
_entity_poly.pdbx_strand_id
1 'polypeptide(L)'
;MWRPLFAADSEAPGDSVGLSFFVLWRGGVRFIGHTGHQAGFRSFFYLEPQTKAAVIAAFNTTNDAREAESGQGFNRIIDAALAMVAAQR
;
A
#
# COMPACT_ATOMS: atom_id res chain seq x y z
N MET A 1 -7.61 -7.78 12.97
CA MET A 1 -6.16 -7.75 12.62
C MET A 1 -5.72 -6.34 12.26
N TRP A 2 -6.47 -5.58 11.45
CA TRP A 2 -6.12 -4.19 11.06
C TRP A 2 -6.60 -3.08 12.02
N ARG A 3 -6.80 -3.36 13.31
CA ARG A 3 -7.05 -2.29 14.28
C ARG A 3 -5.74 -1.51 14.46
N PRO A 4 -5.71 -0.17 14.35
CA PRO A 4 -4.50 0.61 14.60
C PRO A 4 -3.92 0.29 15.98
N LEU A 5 -2.64 -0.06 16.03
CA LEU A 5 -1.90 -0.31 17.28
C LEU A 5 -0.73 0.66 17.45
N PHE A 6 -0.05 0.98 16.35
CA PHE A 6 1.12 1.86 16.35
C PHE A 6 1.01 2.88 15.21
N ALA A 7 1.50 4.10 15.42
CA ALA A 7 1.68 5.05 14.34
C ALA A 7 2.71 4.49 13.34
N ALA A 8 2.45 4.68 12.05
CA ALA A 8 3.44 4.35 11.02
C ALA A 8 4.46 5.50 10.93
N ASP A 9 5.71 5.15 10.62
CA ASP A 9 6.70 6.13 10.20
C ASP A 9 6.42 6.50 8.74
N SER A 10 5.53 7.47 8.54
CA SER A 10 5.02 7.88 7.24
C SER A 10 4.71 9.38 7.23
N GLU A 11 4.83 10.01 6.05
CA GLU A 11 4.48 11.41 5.85
C GLU A 11 2.97 11.68 5.91
N ALA A 12 2.13 10.64 5.73
CA ALA A 12 0.68 10.78 5.74
C ALA A 12 0.12 10.71 7.18
N PRO A 13 -0.56 11.78 7.66
CA PRO A 13 -1.16 11.78 8.99
C PRO A 13 -2.20 10.65 9.16
N GLY A 14 -2.11 9.93 10.27
CA GLY A 14 -3.05 8.86 10.63
C GLY A 14 -2.69 7.48 10.07
N ASP A 15 -1.66 7.38 9.23
CA ASP A 15 -1.11 6.08 8.84
C ASP A 15 -0.64 5.32 10.08
N SER A 16 -1.00 4.04 10.15
CA SER A 16 -0.75 3.19 11.32
C SER A 16 -0.51 1.75 10.93
N VAL A 17 0.00 0.97 11.88
CA VAL A 17 0.24 -0.47 11.74
C VAL A 17 -0.67 -1.19 12.73
N GLY A 18 -1.39 -2.19 12.22
CA GLY A 18 -2.14 -3.18 13.01
C GLY A 18 -1.35 -4.49 13.15
N LEU A 19 -2.03 -5.58 13.48
CA LEU A 19 -1.39 -6.90 13.50
C LEU A 19 -1.16 -7.38 12.07
N SER A 20 0.05 -7.14 11.53
CA SER A 20 0.50 -7.52 10.18
C SER A 20 -0.14 -6.74 9.02
N PHE A 21 -0.76 -5.59 9.27
CA PHE A 21 -1.38 -4.76 8.20
C PHE A 21 -1.00 -3.30 8.36
N PHE A 22 -0.76 -2.63 7.24
CA PHE A 22 -0.79 -1.18 7.13
C PHE A 22 -2.24 -0.70 7.09
N VAL A 23 -2.51 0.39 7.80
CA VAL A 23 -3.74 1.16 7.75
C VAL A 23 -3.36 2.52 7.20
N LEU A 24 -3.68 2.76 5.93
CA LEU A 24 -3.32 3.98 5.22
C LEU A 24 -4.52 4.91 5.08
N TRP A 25 -4.26 6.21 5.09
CA TRP A 25 -5.24 7.25 4.79
C TRP A 25 -4.81 8.06 3.58
N ARG A 26 -5.65 8.10 2.55
CA ARG A 26 -5.42 8.90 1.33
C ARG A 26 -6.69 9.67 0.99
N GLY A 27 -6.64 11.01 1.03
CA GLY A 27 -7.81 11.85 0.75
C GLY A 27 -9.04 11.53 1.60
N GLY A 28 -8.86 11.13 2.87
CA GLY A 28 -9.95 10.70 3.77
C GLY A 28 -10.49 9.28 3.51
N VAL A 29 -9.92 8.55 2.56
CA VAL A 29 -10.22 7.12 2.31
C VAL A 29 -9.27 6.26 3.12
N ARG A 30 -9.82 5.26 3.82
CA ARG A 30 -9.04 4.32 4.62
C ARG A 30 -8.75 3.05 3.83
N PHE A 31 -7.48 2.71 3.69
CA PHE A 31 -7.03 1.48 3.05
C PHE A 31 -6.37 0.55 4.07
N ILE A 32 -6.56 -0.75 3.88
CA ILE A 32 -5.94 -1.80 4.69
C ILE A 32 -5.17 -2.72 3.76
N GLY A 33 -3.89 -2.97 4.07
CA GLY A 33 -3.07 -3.75 3.15
C GLY A 33 -1.68 -4.08 3.65
N HIS A 34 -0.84 -4.54 2.74
CA HIS A 34 0.57 -4.83 2.99
C HIS A 34 1.36 -4.80 1.68
N THR A 35 2.66 -4.57 1.78
CA THR A 35 3.61 -4.69 0.67
C THR A 35 4.50 -5.92 0.84
N GLY A 36 5.03 -6.43 -0.25
CA GLY A 36 5.98 -7.53 -0.28
C GLY A 36 7.16 -7.17 -1.14
N HIS A 37 8.35 -7.59 -0.71
CA HIS A 37 9.59 -7.45 -1.44
C HIS A 37 10.46 -8.66 -1.10
N GLN A 38 10.67 -9.57 -2.07
CA GLN A 38 11.63 -10.65 -1.92
C GLN A 38 12.02 -11.26 -3.28
N ALA A 39 13.27 -11.72 -3.42
CA ALA A 39 13.74 -12.60 -4.50
C ALA A 39 13.38 -12.13 -5.94
N GLY A 40 13.52 -10.84 -6.22
CA GLY A 40 13.19 -10.29 -7.54
C GLY A 40 11.72 -9.86 -7.70
N PHE A 41 10.88 -10.07 -6.68
CA PHE A 41 9.46 -9.74 -6.70
C PHE A 41 9.12 -8.56 -5.81
N ARG A 42 8.16 -7.77 -6.28
CA ARG A 42 7.41 -6.80 -5.46
C ARG A 42 5.94 -7.09 -5.53
N SER A 43 5.22 -6.90 -4.44
CA SER A 43 3.78 -7.10 -4.40
C SER A 43 3.11 -6.13 -3.45
N PHE A 44 1.83 -5.88 -3.68
CA PHE A 44 1.00 -5.22 -2.71
C PHE A 44 -0.43 -5.73 -2.82
N PHE A 45 -1.17 -5.58 -1.74
CA PHE A 45 -2.62 -5.57 -1.80
C PHE A 45 -3.15 -4.47 -0.88
N TYR A 46 -4.26 -3.85 -1.28
CA TYR A 46 -4.99 -2.91 -0.47
C TYR A 46 -6.49 -3.07 -0.71
N LEU A 47 -7.27 -2.91 0.35
CA LEU A 47 -8.74 -2.88 0.29
C LEU A 47 -9.29 -1.64 0.97
N GLU A 48 -10.37 -1.11 0.41
CA GLU A 48 -11.20 -0.08 1.01
C GLU A 48 -12.41 -0.79 1.68
N PRO A 49 -12.56 -0.73 3.01
CA PRO A 49 -13.50 -1.58 3.71
C PRO A 49 -14.97 -1.13 3.62
N GLN A 50 -15.26 0.11 3.19
CA GLN A 50 -16.65 0.62 3.12
C GLN A 50 -17.34 0.16 1.83
N THR A 51 -16.70 0.36 0.68
CA THR A 51 -17.13 -0.06 -0.67
C THR A 51 -16.77 -1.51 -0.96
N LYS A 52 -15.84 -2.10 -0.18
CA LYS A 52 -15.31 -3.45 -0.38
C LYS A 52 -14.52 -3.60 -1.69
N ALA A 53 -14.10 -2.49 -2.29
CA ALA A 53 -13.21 -2.48 -3.42
C ALA A 53 -11.78 -2.83 -2.98
N ALA A 54 -11.04 -3.53 -3.82
CA ALA A 54 -9.67 -3.96 -3.52
C ALA A 54 -8.81 -4.01 -4.79
N VAL A 55 -7.51 -3.92 -4.59
CA VAL A 55 -6.49 -4.09 -5.61
C VAL A 55 -5.39 -4.99 -5.07
N ILE A 56 -4.89 -5.90 -5.90
CA ILE A 56 -3.74 -6.76 -5.63
C ILE A 56 -2.87 -6.80 -6.88
N ALA A 57 -1.56 -6.69 -6.69
CA ALA A 57 -0.59 -6.78 -7.77
C ALA A 57 0.68 -7.49 -7.32
N ALA A 58 1.28 -8.22 -8.24
CA ALA A 58 2.58 -8.85 -8.08
C ALA A 58 3.40 -8.60 -9.35
N PHE A 59 4.62 -8.11 -9.17
CA PHE A 59 5.59 -7.81 -10.21
C PHE A 59 6.76 -8.77 -10.05
N ASN A 60 7.16 -9.42 -11.14
CA ASN A 60 8.35 -10.27 -11.22
C ASN A 60 9.59 -9.46 -11.64
N THR A 61 9.62 -8.18 -11.29
CA THR A 61 10.71 -7.26 -11.65
C THR A 61 10.94 -6.27 -10.51
N THR A 62 12.20 -6.16 -10.11
CA THR A 62 12.76 -5.14 -9.23
C THR A 62 14.19 -4.87 -9.68
N ASN A 63 14.75 -3.74 -9.29
CA ASN A 63 16.16 -3.45 -9.53
C ASN A 63 16.86 -3.20 -8.18
N ASP A 64 17.40 -4.26 -7.59
CA ASP A 64 18.07 -4.19 -6.29
C ASP A 64 19.37 -3.37 -6.35
N ALA A 65 20.00 -3.30 -7.53
CA ALA A 65 21.16 -2.43 -7.76
C ALA A 65 20.79 -0.93 -7.78
N ARG A 66 19.51 -0.59 -7.99
CA ARG A 66 18.97 0.77 -7.96
C ARG A 66 17.70 0.82 -7.11
N GLU A 67 17.80 0.33 -5.87
CA GLU A 67 16.65 0.11 -4.98
C GLU A 67 15.77 1.35 -4.81
N ALA A 68 16.36 2.53 -4.60
CA ALA A 68 15.61 3.77 -4.39
C ALA A 68 14.70 4.11 -5.58
N GLU A 69 15.21 3.96 -6.81
CA GLU A 69 14.46 4.26 -8.03
C GLU A 69 13.39 3.20 -8.30
N SER A 70 13.74 1.92 -8.08
CA SER A 70 12.79 0.81 -8.17
C SER A 70 11.65 1.00 -7.15
N GLY A 71 11.96 1.41 -5.93
CA GLY A 71 11.01 1.72 -4.87
C GLY A 71 10.11 2.90 -5.20
N GLN A 72 10.66 3.98 -5.78
CA GLN A 72 9.85 5.12 -6.27
C GLN A 72 8.89 4.69 -7.39
N GLY A 73 9.33 3.87 -8.33
CA GLY A 73 8.47 3.28 -9.35
C GLY A 73 7.33 2.48 -8.74
N PHE A 74 7.65 1.62 -7.78
CA PHE A 74 6.68 0.80 -7.07
C PHE A 74 5.64 1.62 -6.28
N ASN A 75 6.09 2.65 -5.56
CA ASN A 75 5.19 3.54 -4.80
C ASN A 75 4.24 4.31 -5.72
N ARG A 76 4.70 4.79 -6.89
CA ARG A 76 3.83 5.44 -7.88
C ARG A 76 2.72 4.52 -8.40
N ILE A 77 3.01 3.23 -8.56
CA ILE A 77 2.00 2.24 -8.95
C ILE A 77 0.97 2.05 -7.83
N ILE A 78 1.41 1.98 -6.57
CA ILE A 78 0.51 1.92 -5.41
C ILE A 78 -0.39 3.16 -5.38
N ASP A 79 0.16 4.35 -5.49
CA ASP A 79 -0.61 5.61 -5.44
C ASP A 79 -1.67 5.67 -6.54
N ALA A 80 -1.31 5.30 -7.77
CA ALA A 80 -2.26 5.22 -8.89
C ALA A 80 -3.37 4.18 -8.63
N ALA A 81 -3.01 3.01 -8.09
CA ALA A 81 -3.95 1.96 -7.77
C ALA A 81 -4.93 2.39 -6.66
N LEU A 82 -4.45 3.04 -5.60
CA LEU A 82 -5.29 3.55 -4.51
C LEU A 82 -6.22 4.67 -4.99
N ALA A 83 -5.74 5.56 -5.86
CA ALA A 83 -6.56 6.60 -6.47
C ALA A 83 -7.69 6.00 -7.33
N MET A 84 -7.40 4.95 -8.12
CA MET A 84 -8.41 4.23 -8.90
C MET A 84 -9.48 3.58 -8.01
N VAL A 85 -9.07 2.93 -6.91
CA VAL A 85 -10.02 2.32 -5.96
C VAL A 85 -10.87 3.40 -5.26
N ALA A 86 -10.26 4.53 -4.87
CA ALA A 86 -10.96 5.65 -4.25
C ALA A 86 -12.03 6.28 -5.18
N ALA A 87 -11.76 6.30 -6.48
CA ALA A 87 -12.69 6.86 -7.48
C ALA A 87 -13.97 6.04 -7.68
N GLN A 88 -14.08 4.85 -7.09
CA GLN A 88 -15.28 4.00 -7.14
C GLN A 88 -16.32 4.33 -6.05
N ARG A 89 -16.10 5.37 -5.24
CA ARG A 89 -17.04 5.85 -4.21
C ARG A 89 -18.15 6.75 -4.78
#